data_AF-A0AA48HS01-F1
#
_entry.id   AF-A0AA48HS01-F1
#
_cell.length_a   1.000
_cell.length_b   1.000
_cell.length_c   1.000
_cell.angle_alpha   90.00
_cell.angle_beta   90.00
_cell.angle_gamma   90.00
#
_symmetry.space_group_name_H-M   'P 1'
#
loop_
_entity.id
_entity.type
_entity.pdbx_description
1 polymer ?
#
loop_
_entity_poly.entity_id
_entity_poly.type
_entity_poly.pdbx_seq_one_letter_code
_entity_poly.pdbx_strand_id
1 'polypeptide(L)'
;MKNLIKKTLLIESTEFNGSVSELKEYIRINIERKFKLDWISDTEFKFLANVSIGTVIVNHNPGFFDGIKGYAKLTELNNGKTIVELKTKLRVEMYSIGILFLVFLSIFFFSNENLPFWILFLFPAMILWFGFVYRLQEKRLFEKVRQYLTKENTLKFK
;
A
#
# COMPACT_ATOMS: atom_id res chain seq x y z
N MET A 1 19.46 -4.51 -8.80
CA MET A 1 18.50 -3.54 -8.21
C MET A 1 17.01 -3.83 -8.49
N LYS A 2 16.57 -4.04 -9.75
CA LYS A 2 15.13 -4.25 -10.08
C LYS A 2 14.45 -5.38 -9.30
N ASN A 3 15.14 -6.50 -9.06
CA ASN A 3 14.59 -7.64 -8.29
C ASN A 3 14.44 -7.36 -6.78
N LEU A 4 15.32 -6.55 -6.18
CA LEU A 4 15.22 -6.19 -4.77
C LEU A 4 14.02 -5.26 -4.54
N ILE A 5 13.80 -4.30 -5.43
CA ILE A 5 12.64 -3.40 -5.39
C ILE A 5 11.33 -4.21 -5.56
N LYS A 6 11.30 -5.18 -6.48
CA LYS A 6 10.14 -6.10 -6.62
C LYS A 6 9.86 -6.86 -5.33
N LYS A 7 10.88 -7.31 -4.59
CA LYS A 7 10.71 -8.03 -3.32
C LYS A 7 10.18 -7.11 -2.20
N THR A 8 10.56 -5.83 -2.24
CA THR A 8 10.10 -4.84 -1.26
C THR A 8 8.69 -4.31 -1.54
N LEU A 9 8.15 -4.44 -2.75
CA LEU A 9 6.79 -4.00 -3.05
C LEU A 9 5.85 -5.21 -3.02
N LEU A 10 4.67 -5.03 -2.44
CA LEU A 10 3.57 -5.98 -2.65
C LEU A 10 2.98 -5.73 -4.03
N ILE A 11 3.00 -6.76 -4.89
CA ILE A 11 2.42 -6.77 -6.22
C ILE A 11 1.56 -8.03 -6.33
N GLU A 12 0.29 -7.86 -6.68
CA GLU A 12 -0.67 -8.94 -6.91
C GLU A 12 -1.48 -8.60 -8.16
N SER A 13 -2.03 -9.60 -8.84
CA SER A 13 -2.93 -9.39 -9.97
C SER A 13 -4.20 -10.19 -9.80
N THR A 14 -5.30 -9.69 -10.34
CA THR A 14 -6.57 -10.39 -10.38
C THR A 14 -7.28 -10.11 -11.70
N GLU A 15 -8.03 -11.08 -12.19
CA GLU A 15 -8.85 -10.91 -13.39
C GLU A 15 -10.26 -10.43 -13.05
N PHE A 16 -10.75 -9.56 -13.91
CA PHE A 16 -12.11 -9.04 -13.91
C PHE A 16 -12.82 -9.47 -15.20
N ASN A 17 -14.02 -10.06 -15.08
CA ASN A 17 -14.79 -10.50 -16.24
C ASN A 17 -15.62 -9.32 -16.80
N GLY A 18 -14.93 -8.45 -17.52
CA GLY A 18 -15.50 -7.32 -18.23
C GLY A 18 -14.42 -6.38 -18.75
N SER A 19 -14.82 -5.45 -19.62
CA SER A 19 -13.96 -4.37 -20.11
C SER A 19 -13.58 -3.39 -18.99
N VAL A 20 -12.59 -2.53 -19.25
CA VAL A 20 -12.21 -1.45 -18.33
C VAL A 20 -13.40 -0.51 -18.07
N SER A 21 -14.23 -0.28 -19.08
CA SER A 21 -15.44 0.55 -18.97
C SER A 21 -16.50 -0.08 -18.06
N GLU A 22 -16.72 -1.38 -18.17
CA GLU A 22 -17.61 -2.12 -17.26
C GLU A 22 -17.12 -2.08 -15.82
N LEU A 23 -15.82 -2.27 -15.61
CA LEU A 23 -15.22 -2.19 -14.28
C LEU A 23 -15.39 -0.80 -13.66
N LYS A 24 -15.18 0.27 -14.45
CA LYS A 24 -15.42 1.65 -13.99
C LYS A 24 -16.87 1.86 -13.58
N GLU A 25 -17.80 1.37 -14.39
CA GLU A 25 -19.23 1.48 -14.11
C GLU A 25 -19.60 0.72 -12.84
N TYR A 26 -19.09 -0.50 -12.66
CA TYR A 26 -19.26 -1.27 -11.44
C TYR A 26 -18.78 -0.51 -10.20
N ILE A 27 -17.57 0.06 -10.26
CA ILE A 27 -16.99 0.85 -9.17
C ILE A 27 -17.82 2.11 -8.87
N ARG A 28 -18.43 2.72 -9.90
CA ARG A 28 -19.29 3.89 -9.75
C ARG A 28 -20.60 3.56 -9.06
N ILE A 29 -21.23 2.43 -9.42
CA ILE A 29 -22.53 2.00 -8.86
C ILE A 29 -22.36 1.43 -7.44
N ASN A 30 -21.30 0.65 -7.18
CA ASN A 30 -21.11 -0.06 -5.92
C ASN A 30 -20.26 0.75 -4.92
N ILE A 31 -20.86 1.80 -4.36
CA ILE A 31 -20.18 2.75 -3.46
C ILE A 31 -19.85 2.11 -2.09
N GLU A 32 -20.51 1.03 -1.70
CA GLU A 32 -20.23 0.33 -0.44
C GLU A 32 -18.92 -0.44 -0.47
N ARG A 33 -17.85 0.20 0.03
CA ARG A 33 -16.50 -0.38 0.10
C ARG A 33 -15.83 -0.11 1.44
N LYS A 34 -15.02 -1.06 1.90
CA LYS A 34 -14.22 -0.98 3.14
C LYS A 34 -12.88 -0.24 2.95
N PHE A 35 -12.76 0.55 1.88
CA PHE A 35 -11.59 1.30 1.46
C PHE A 35 -12.02 2.52 0.62
N LYS A 36 -11.19 3.56 0.54
CA LYS A 36 -11.37 4.67 -0.40
C LYS A 36 -10.73 4.34 -1.74
N LEU A 37 -11.29 4.84 -2.83
CA LEU A 37 -10.72 4.69 -4.17
C LEU A 37 -10.91 5.97 -4.96
N ASP A 38 -9.81 6.42 -5.56
CA ASP A 38 -9.71 7.63 -6.36
C ASP A 38 -9.06 7.29 -7.70
N TRP A 39 -9.67 7.67 -8.82
CA TRP A 39 -9.09 7.47 -10.14
C TRP A 39 -7.93 8.44 -10.38
N ILE A 40 -6.84 7.93 -10.95
CA ILE A 40 -5.66 8.71 -11.34
C ILE A 40 -5.69 8.96 -12.84
N SER A 41 -6.10 7.96 -13.62
CA SER A 41 -6.25 8.01 -15.06
C SER A 41 -7.35 7.05 -15.51
N ASP A 42 -7.53 6.89 -16.82
CA ASP A 42 -8.50 5.96 -17.35
C ASP A 42 -8.19 4.48 -17.08
N THR A 43 -6.94 4.16 -16.78
CA THR A 43 -6.48 2.79 -16.56
C THR A 43 -5.82 2.62 -15.20
N GLU A 44 -5.81 3.65 -14.36
CA GLU A 44 -5.16 3.59 -13.05
C GLU A 44 -6.00 4.24 -11.96
N PHE A 45 -6.05 3.59 -10.79
CA PHE A 45 -6.68 4.15 -9.60
C PHE A 45 -5.86 3.92 -8.34
N LYS A 46 -5.94 4.86 -7.40
CA LYS A 46 -5.43 4.76 -6.03
C LYS A 46 -6.50 4.12 -5.16
N PHE A 47 -6.11 3.27 -4.23
CA PHE A 47 -7.00 2.78 -3.17
C PHE A 47 -6.33 2.93 -1.81
N LEU A 48 -7.11 3.31 -0.80
CA LEU A 48 -6.62 3.63 0.54
C LEU A 48 -7.43 2.91 1.61
N ALA A 49 -6.75 2.42 2.65
CA ALA A 49 -7.41 1.93 3.83
C ALA A 49 -8.15 3.06 4.56
N ASN A 50 -9.38 2.80 4.99
CA ASN A 50 -10.15 3.77 5.80
C ASN A 50 -9.51 4.00 7.18
N VAL A 51 -8.83 2.98 7.70
CA VAL A 51 -8.14 3.00 9.00
C VAL A 51 -6.76 2.37 8.81
N SER A 52 -5.75 3.01 9.37
CA SER A 52 -4.37 2.55 9.34
C SER A 52 -3.68 2.83 10.68
N ILE A 53 -2.88 1.88 11.13
CA ILE A 53 -2.14 1.96 12.40
C ILE A 53 -0.69 2.33 12.11
N GLY A 54 -0.13 3.24 12.90
CA GLY A 54 1.27 3.66 12.83
C GLY A 54 1.58 4.65 11.70
N THR A 55 0.60 4.99 10.87
CA THR A 55 0.78 5.91 9.74
C THR A 55 0.56 7.35 10.15
N VAL A 56 1.37 8.25 9.63
CA VAL A 56 1.10 9.68 9.74
C VAL A 56 -0.02 10.03 8.75
N ILE A 57 -1.10 10.66 9.22
CA ILE A 57 -2.17 11.19 8.36
C ILE A 57 -2.16 12.70 8.53
N VAL A 58 -1.88 13.43 7.44
CA VAL A 58 -1.86 14.90 7.47
C VAL A 58 -3.02 15.44 6.65
N ASN A 59 -4.04 15.96 7.34
CA ASN A 59 -5.25 16.51 6.72
C ASN A 59 -4.98 17.70 5.75
N HIS A 60 -3.84 18.38 5.90
CA HIS A 60 -3.45 19.51 5.06
C HIS A 60 -2.74 19.12 3.74
N ASN A 61 -2.30 17.87 3.58
CA ASN A 61 -1.66 17.40 2.33
C ASN A 61 -1.95 15.91 2.05
N PRO A 62 -3.19 15.59 1.62
CA PRO A 62 -3.71 14.22 1.41
C PRO A 62 -3.13 13.49 0.18
N GLY A 63 -1.86 13.74 -0.13
CA GLY A 63 -1.08 13.03 -1.14
C GLY A 63 0.24 12.47 -0.60
N PHE A 64 0.84 13.13 0.39
CA PHE A 64 2.13 12.74 0.96
C PHE A 64 1.99 11.80 2.17
N PHE A 65 1.01 12.05 3.02
CA PHE A 65 0.77 11.30 4.26
C PHE A 65 -0.67 10.77 4.28
N ASP A 66 -0.90 9.78 3.41
CA ASP A 66 -2.15 9.03 3.40
C ASP A 66 -1.86 7.62 3.90
N GLY A 67 -2.52 7.23 5.00
CA GLY A 67 -2.42 5.94 5.68
C GLY A 67 -1.78 4.74 4.93
N ILE A 68 -2.54 3.66 4.75
CA ILE A 68 -2.10 2.52 3.94
C ILE A 68 -2.72 2.68 2.55
N LYS A 69 -1.91 2.76 1.49
CA LYS A 69 -2.40 2.93 0.11
C LYS A 69 -1.74 1.99 -0.88
N GLY A 70 -2.47 1.66 -1.93
CA GLY A 70 -2.01 0.95 -3.11
C GLY A 70 -2.53 1.59 -4.39
N TYR A 71 -2.05 1.06 -5.51
CA TYR A 71 -2.35 1.52 -6.86
C TYR A 71 -2.77 0.32 -7.67
N ALA A 72 -3.82 0.46 -8.46
CA ALA A 72 -4.25 -0.53 -9.42
C ALA A 72 -3.95 -0.03 -10.82
N LYS A 73 -3.43 -0.90 -11.67
CA LYS A 73 -3.28 -0.67 -13.10
C LYS A 73 -4.16 -1.68 -13.84
N LEU A 74 -4.93 -1.17 -14.79
CA LEU A 74 -5.87 -1.92 -15.60
C LEU A 74 -5.25 -2.17 -16.97
N THR A 75 -5.30 -3.43 -17.40
CA THR A 75 -4.88 -3.85 -18.74
C THR A 75 -5.99 -4.68 -19.34
N GLU A 76 -6.55 -4.22 -20.45
CA GLU A 76 -7.58 -4.95 -21.18
C GLU A 76 -6.93 -6.12 -21.94
N LEU A 77 -7.60 -7.27 -21.91
CA LEU A 77 -7.21 -8.47 -22.62
C LEU A 77 -8.08 -8.64 -23.87
N ASN A 78 -7.51 -9.26 -24.90
CA ASN A 78 -8.19 -9.49 -26.19
C ASN A 78 -9.48 -10.34 -26.10
N ASN A 79 -9.75 -10.98 -24.95
CA ASN A 79 -10.94 -11.79 -24.68
C ASN A 79 -12.05 -11.01 -23.95
N GLY A 80 -11.97 -9.68 -23.88
CA GLY A 80 -12.96 -8.83 -23.20
C GLY A 80 -12.88 -8.87 -21.67
N LYS A 81 -11.78 -9.42 -21.11
CA LYS A 81 -11.49 -9.38 -19.67
C LYS A 81 -10.50 -8.27 -19.36
N THR A 82 -10.44 -7.87 -18.10
CA THR A 82 -9.47 -6.87 -17.62
C THR A 82 -8.58 -7.49 -16.55
N ILE A 83 -7.26 -7.36 -16.69
CA ILE A 83 -6.31 -7.63 -15.61
C ILE A 83 -6.22 -6.38 -14.74
N VAL A 84 -6.39 -6.57 -13.43
CA VAL A 84 -6.17 -5.55 -12.41
C VAL A 84 -4.90 -5.89 -11.65
N GLU A 85 -3.82 -5.16 -11.95
CA GLU A 85 -2.54 -5.27 -11.23
C GLU A 85 -2.53 -4.33 -10.02
N LEU A 86 -2.54 -4.89 -8.82
CA LEU A 86 -2.45 -4.16 -7.56
C LEU A 86 -0.99 -4.05 -7.13
N LYS A 87 -0.54 -2.83 -6.79
CA LYS A 87 0.84 -2.54 -6.41
C LYS A 87 0.92 -1.50 -5.31
N THR A 88 1.79 -1.76 -4.34
CA THR A 88 2.19 -0.76 -3.32
C THR A 88 3.35 0.09 -3.83
N LYS A 89 3.47 1.31 -3.30
CA LYS A 89 4.67 2.14 -3.47
C LYS A 89 5.46 2.17 -2.18
N LEU A 90 6.75 2.45 -2.30
CA LEU A 90 7.62 2.58 -1.15
C LEU A 90 7.23 3.83 -0.35
N ARG A 91 7.15 3.67 0.96
CA ARG A 91 6.66 4.68 1.91
C ARG A 91 7.78 5.63 2.30
N VAL A 92 7.50 6.93 2.31
CA VAL A 92 8.48 7.95 2.71
C VAL A 92 8.81 7.81 4.19
N GLU A 93 7.86 7.38 5.02
CA GLU A 93 8.01 7.16 6.46
C GLU A 93 9.14 6.18 6.79
N MET A 94 9.37 5.17 5.94
CA MET A 94 10.48 4.23 6.15
C MET A 94 11.86 4.91 5.97
N TYR A 95 11.98 5.86 5.04
CA TYR A 95 13.21 6.63 4.87
C TYR A 95 13.43 7.60 6.03
N SER A 96 12.37 8.26 6.51
CA SER A 96 12.44 9.18 7.64
C SER A 96 12.95 8.49 8.90
N ILE A 97 12.48 7.26 9.20
CA ILE A 97 12.97 6.48 10.34
C ILE A 97 14.46 6.13 10.16
N GLY A 98 14.89 5.79 8.95
CA GLY A 98 16.30 5.52 8.66
C GLY A 98 17.20 6.74 8.88
N ILE A 99 16.76 7.93 8.46
CA ILE A 99 17.49 9.18 8.69
C ILE A 99 17.59 9.49 10.19
N LEU A 100 16.47 9.37 10.92
CA LEU A 100 16.46 9.55 12.37
C LEU A 100 17.41 8.59 13.07
N PHE A 101 17.50 7.34 12.61
CA PHE A 101 18.45 6.37 13.14
C PHE A 101 19.91 6.79 12.91
N LEU A 102 20.25 7.35 11.74
CA LEU A 102 21.60 7.86 11.48
C LEU A 102 21.96 9.06 12.37
N VAL A 103 21.01 9.96 12.61
CA VAL A 103 21.20 11.07 13.56
C VAL A 103 21.41 10.54 14.98
N PHE A 104 20.58 9.57 15.39
CA PHE A 104 20.72 8.92 16.70
C PHE A 104 22.07 8.23 16.86
N LEU A 105 22.53 7.49 15.85
CA LEU A 105 23.86 6.85 15.85
C LEU A 105 24.97 7.88 16.03
N SER A 106 24.86 9.02 15.35
CA SER A 106 25.85 10.10 15.48
C SER A 106 25.91 10.60 16.91
N ILE A 107 24.76 10.89 17.53
CA ILE A 107 24.69 11.31 18.94
C ILE A 107 25.27 10.24 19.85
N PHE A 108 24.94 8.96 19.63
CA PHE A 108 25.46 7.86 20.43
C PHE A 108 26.99 7.77 20.40
N PHE A 109 27.62 7.96 19.23
CA PHE A 109 29.08 7.90 19.10
C PHE A 109 29.81 9.15 19.57
N PHE A 110 29.20 10.33 19.47
CA PHE A 110 29.81 11.61 19.88
C PHE A 110 29.43 12.05 21.30
N SER A 111 28.48 11.37 21.94
CA SER A 111 28.14 11.61 23.33
C SER A 111 29.16 10.94 24.26
N ASN A 112 29.58 11.66 25.29
CA ASN A 112 30.38 11.09 26.38
C ASN A 112 29.51 10.32 27.39
N GLU A 113 28.22 10.15 27.11
CA GLU A 113 27.32 9.38 27.96
C GLU A 113 27.53 7.88 27.77
N ASN A 114 27.56 7.15 28.90
CA ASN A 114 27.63 5.69 28.92
C ASN A 114 26.26 5.08 28.58
N LEU A 115 25.83 5.25 27.33
CA LEU A 115 24.60 4.64 26.84
C LEU A 115 24.77 3.12 26.71
N PRO A 116 23.81 2.32 27.20
CA PRO A 116 23.86 0.87 27.05
C PRO A 116 23.88 0.45 25.58
N PHE A 117 24.79 -0.47 25.24
CA PHE A 117 24.96 -0.98 23.87
C PHE A 117 23.67 -1.59 23.26
N TRP A 118 22.79 -2.16 24.09
CA TRP A 118 21.54 -2.77 23.62
C TRP A 118 20.59 -1.77 22.94
N ILE A 119 20.71 -0.47 23.23
CA ILE A 119 19.89 0.57 22.61
C ILE A 119 20.14 0.66 21.10
N LEU A 120 21.32 0.28 20.61
CA LEU A 120 21.62 0.24 19.18
C LEU A 120 20.73 -0.74 18.41
N PHE A 121 20.19 -1.78 19.07
CA PHE A 121 19.31 -2.75 18.45
C PHE A 121 17.83 -2.35 18.45
N LEU A 122 17.42 -1.40 19.30
CA LEU A 122 16.03 -0.94 19.38
C LEU A 122 15.55 -0.38 18.03
N PHE A 123 16.37 0.44 17.37
CA PHE A 123 15.99 1.07 16.11
C PHE A 123 15.86 0.07 14.94
N PRO A 124 16.83 -0.81 14.66
CA PRO A 124 16.64 -1.88 13.69
C PRO A 124 15.43 -2.76 14.00
N ALA A 125 15.21 -3.12 15.26
CA ALA A 125 14.05 -3.89 15.68
C ALA A 125 12.73 -3.16 15.40
N MET A 126 12.65 -1.85 15.69
CA MET A 126 11.50 -1.02 15.37
C MET A 126 11.25 -0.95 13.86
N ILE A 127 12.27 -0.74 13.03
CA ILE A 127 12.13 -0.69 11.57
C ILE A 127 11.56 -2.01 11.03
N LEU A 128 12.08 -3.15 11.52
CA LEU A 128 11.59 -4.48 11.15
C LEU A 128 10.14 -4.68 11.58
N TRP A 129 9.80 -4.30 12.82
CA TRP A 129 8.44 -4.41 13.35
C TRP A 129 7.44 -3.56 12.55
N PHE A 130 7.73 -2.28 12.33
CA PHE A 130 6.87 -1.39 11.54
C PHE A 130 6.74 -1.87 10.09
N GLY A 131 7.84 -2.32 9.47
CA GLY A 131 7.82 -2.90 8.13
C GLY A 131 6.90 -4.12 8.04
N PHE A 132 6.94 -5.00 9.04
CA PHE A 132 6.06 -6.16 9.14
C PHE A 132 4.58 -5.75 9.31
N VAL A 133 4.28 -4.86 10.26
CA VAL A 133 2.93 -4.37 10.53
C VAL A 133 2.32 -3.69 9.30
N TYR A 134 3.08 -2.85 8.58
CA TYR A 134 2.61 -2.24 7.35
C TYR A 134 2.36 -3.25 6.25
N ARG A 135 3.24 -4.26 6.08
CA ARG A 135 3.04 -5.32 5.09
C ARG A 135 1.77 -6.12 5.35
N LEU A 136 1.42 -6.39 6.61
CA LEU A 136 0.16 -7.04 6.96
C LEU A 136 -1.05 -6.16 6.63
N GLN A 137 -0.99 -4.87 6.93
CA GLN A 137 -2.07 -3.94 6.58
C GLN A 137 -2.26 -3.80 5.06
N GLU A 138 -1.16 -3.77 4.30
CA GLU A 138 -1.17 -3.75 2.83
C GLU A 138 -1.85 -4.99 2.24
N LYS A 139 -1.48 -6.19 2.72
CA LYS A 139 -2.11 -7.45 2.29
C LYS A 139 -3.61 -7.46 2.59
N ARG A 140 -4.02 -7.04 3.79
CA ARG A 140 -5.45 -6.94 4.15
C ARG A 140 -6.20 -5.95 3.27
N LEU A 141 -5.57 -4.85 2.86
CA LEU A 141 -6.17 -3.89 1.93
C LEU A 141 -6.34 -4.50 0.53
N PHE A 142 -5.31 -5.19 0.02
CA PHE A 142 -5.36 -5.86 -1.28
C PHE A 142 -6.45 -6.93 -1.32
N GLU A 143 -6.57 -7.72 -0.24
CA GLU A 143 -7.61 -8.72 -0.10
C GLU A 143 -9.02 -8.10 -0.16
N LYS A 144 -9.24 -6.97 0.52
CA LYS A 144 -10.52 -6.24 0.45
C LYS A 144 -10.84 -5.77 -0.98
N VAL A 145 -9.84 -5.26 -1.70
CA VAL A 145 -10.01 -4.83 -3.10
C VAL A 145 -10.33 -6.03 -3.98
N ARG A 146 -9.59 -7.14 -3.83
CA ARG A 146 -9.83 -8.36 -4.60
C ARG A 146 -11.21 -8.97 -4.33
N GLN A 147 -11.62 -9.06 -3.06
CA GLN A 147 -12.96 -9.55 -2.69
C GLN A 147 -14.05 -8.68 -3.30
N TYR A 148 -13.88 -7.36 -3.28
CA TYR A 148 -14.79 -6.41 -3.92
C TYR A 148 -14.90 -6.66 -5.43
N LEU A 149 -13.77 -6.78 -6.13
CA LEU A 149 -13.74 -7.05 -7.59
C LEU A 149 -14.29 -8.43 -7.95
N THR A 150 -14.08 -9.44 -7.10
CA THR A 150 -14.54 -10.82 -7.35
C THR A 150 -16.03 -10.99 -7.05
N LYS A 151 -16.60 -10.18 -6.13
CA LYS A 151 -18.02 -10.25 -5.77
C LYS A 151 -18.92 -9.97 -6.97
N GLU A 152 -18.49 -9.14 -7.93
CA GLU A 152 -19.19 -8.98 -9.21
C GLU A 152 -19.23 -10.25 -10.04
N ASN A 153 -18.12 -10.98 -10.13
CA ASN A 153 -18.08 -12.23 -10.89
C ASN A 153 -19.15 -13.20 -10.41
N THR A 154 -19.48 -13.21 -9.11
CA THR A 154 -20.55 -14.06 -8.57
C THR A 154 -21.96 -13.52 -8.83
N LEU A 155 -22.13 -12.21 -9.01
CA LEU A 155 -23.42 -11.56 -9.29
C LEU A 155 -23.83 -11.66 -10.77
N LYS A 156 -22.88 -11.76 -11.72
CA LYS A 156 -23.19 -12.01 -13.15
C LYS A 156 -23.68 -13.44 -13.45
N PHE A 157 -23.52 -14.40 -12.52
CA PHE A 157 -23.95 -15.81 -12.69
C PHE A 157 -25.21 -16.18 -11.90
N LYS A 158 -26.00 -15.19 -11.46
CA LYS A 158 -27.26 -15.41 -10.74
C LYS A 158 -28.38 -14.64 -11.43
#